data_AF-A0A133ZYI3-F1
#
_entry.id   AF-A0A133ZYI3-F1
#
_cell.length_a   1.000
_cell.length_b   1.000
_cell.length_c   1.000
_cell.angle_alpha   90.00
_cell.angle_beta   90.00
_cell.angle_gamma   90.00
#
_symmetry.space_group_name_H-M   'P 1'
#
loop_
_entity.id
_entity.type
_entity.pdbx_description
1 polymer ?
#
loop_
_entity_poly.entity_id
_entity_poly.type
_entity_poly.pdbx_seq_one_letter_code
_entity_poly.pdbx_strand_id
1 'polypeptide(L)'
;MLKFLGVSRSGYRSFLNRKISSAIQRKEAIKKNIRLIYDASKQNYGAPKITKELRKSGETITERTVGKYMREMGIKAQWIKPFTTTTRDSDFSTELTNILDEQLLFYSKYLSTNFCSFPSLAAGMVSSRTKFFLLISRERFPKIKLVEIL
;
A
#
# COMPACT_ATOMS: atom_id res chain seq x y z
N MET A 1 -19.17 43.43 -12.48
CA MET A 1 -18.96 41.97 -12.53
C MET A 1 -19.09 41.40 -13.96
N LEU A 2 -20.29 41.29 -14.57
CA LEU A 2 -20.45 40.67 -15.90
C LEU A 2 -19.64 41.33 -17.04
N LYS A 3 -19.47 42.66 -17.00
CA LYS A 3 -18.64 43.42 -17.94
C LYS A 3 -17.15 43.06 -17.88
N PHE A 4 -16.66 42.71 -16.68
CA PHE A 4 -15.26 42.32 -16.45
C PHE A 4 -14.98 40.90 -16.97
N LEU A 5 -15.99 40.02 -16.94
CA LEU A 5 -15.91 38.65 -17.45
C LEU A 5 -16.20 38.54 -18.96
N GLY A 6 -16.52 39.64 -19.64
CA GLY A 6 -16.83 39.66 -21.08
C GLY A 6 -18.14 38.96 -21.49
N VAL A 7 -19.05 38.67 -20.56
CA VAL A 7 -20.30 37.95 -20.84
C VAL A 7 -21.47 38.92 -21.04
N SER A 8 -22.29 38.69 -22.07
CA SER A 8 -23.50 39.49 -22.32
C SER A 8 -24.58 39.23 -21.26
N ARG A 9 -25.38 40.26 -20.94
CA ARG A 9 -26.46 40.14 -19.95
C ARG A 9 -27.51 39.10 -20.36
N SER A 10 -27.87 39.06 -21.64
CA SER A 10 -28.84 38.10 -22.20
C SER A 10 -28.31 36.67 -22.15
N GLY A 11 -27.04 36.45 -22.50
CA GLY A 11 -26.40 35.14 -22.42
C GLY A 11 -26.34 34.60 -20.99
N TYR A 12 -25.98 35.46 -20.04
CA TYR A 12 -25.97 35.10 -18.62
C TYR A 12 -27.37 34.69 -18.10
N ARG A 13 -28.40 35.46 -18.44
CA ARG A 13 -29.79 35.12 -18.03
C ARG A 13 -30.31 33.87 -18.73
N SER A 14 -29.98 33.67 -20.01
CA SER A 14 -30.33 32.45 -20.74
C SER A 14 -29.69 31.21 -20.11
N PHE A 15 -28.42 31.32 -19.71
CA PHE A 15 -27.71 30.26 -19.00
C PHE A 15 -28.36 29.94 -17.64
N LEU A 16 -28.66 30.96 -16.83
CA LEU A 16 -29.33 30.77 -15.53
C LEU A 16 -30.70 30.09 -15.66
N ASN A 17 -31.47 30.42 -16.70
CA ASN A 17 -32.81 29.88 -16.91
C ASN A 17 -32.82 28.53 -17.65
N ARG A 18 -31.66 27.99 -18.03
CA ARG A 18 -31.57 26.75 -18.80
C ARG A 18 -32.02 25.58 -17.93
N LYS A 19 -33.13 24.95 -18.32
CA LYS A 19 -33.66 23.75 -17.66
C LYS A 19 -32.67 22.59 -17.78
N ILE A 20 -32.65 21.74 -16.77
CA ILE A 20 -31.78 20.57 -16.72
C ILE A 20 -32.20 19.61 -17.84
N SER A 21 -31.23 19.15 -18.64
CA SER A 21 -31.47 18.19 -19.70
C SER A 21 -31.99 16.84 -19.17
N SER A 22 -32.77 16.13 -19.97
CA SER A 22 -33.28 14.79 -19.63
C SER A 22 -32.16 13.80 -19.30
N ALA A 23 -31.02 13.90 -19.98
CA ALA A 23 -29.84 13.07 -19.73
C ALA A 23 -29.26 13.27 -18.32
N ILE A 24 -29.19 14.52 -17.84
CA ILE A 24 -28.72 14.82 -16.48
C ILE A 24 -29.73 14.29 -15.47
N GLN A 25 -31.03 14.46 -15.70
CA GLN A 25 -32.07 13.93 -14.83
C GLN A 25 -31.99 12.39 -14.71
N ARG A 26 -31.85 11.69 -15.83
CA ARG A 26 -31.66 10.22 -15.86
C ARG A 26 -30.39 9.82 -15.09
N LYS A 27 -29.28 10.53 -15.30
CA LYS A 27 -28.03 10.28 -14.57
C LYS A 27 -28.21 10.41 -13.06
N GLU A 28 -28.87 11.46 -12.59
CA GLU A 28 -29.12 11.68 -11.16
C GLU A 28 -30.09 10.64 -10.58
N ALA A 29 -31.11 10.22 -11.33
CA ALA A 29 -32.01 9.12 -10.93
C ALA A 29 -31.24 7.80 -10.74
N ILE A 30 -30.37 7.46 -11.70
CA ILE A 30 -29.53 6.25 -11.61
C ILE A 30 -28.58 6.33 -10.42
N LYS A 31 -27.95 7.49 -10.17
CA LYS A 31 -27.07 7.68 -9.00
C LYS A 31 -27.81 7.44 -7.69
N LYS A 32 -29.05 7.90 -7.57
CA LYS A 32 -29.90 7.63 -6.40
C LYS A 32 -30.14 6.13 -6.23
N ASN A 33 -30.52 5.44 -7.30
CA ASN A 33 -30.75 3.98 -7.26
C ASN A 33 -29.48 3.21 -6.89
N ILE A 34 -28.33 3.58 -7.43
CA ILE A 34 -27.02 3.00 -7.05
C ILE A 34 -26.78 3.15 -5.55
N ARG A 35 -27.03 4.34 -4.98
CA ARG A 35 -26.84 4.59 -3.55
C ARG A 35 -27.76 3.72 -2.70
N LEU A 36 -29.03 3.61 -3.06
CA LEU A 36 -30.00 2.76 -2.35
C LEU A 36 -29.55 1.29 -2.32
N ILE A 37 -29.14 0.74 -3.47
CA ILE A 37 -28.65 -0.65 -3.56
C ILE A 37 -27.36 -0.83 -2.74
N TYR A 38 -26.46 0.15 -2.81
CA TYR A 38 -25.19 0.11 -2.10
C TYR A 38 -25.38 0.10 -0.58
N ASP A 39 -26.27 0.96 -0.06
CA ASP A 39 -26.59 1.05 1.37
C ASP A 39 -27.32 -0.21 1.85
N ALA A 40 -28.29 -0.72 1.08
CA ALA A 40 -28.98 -1.98 1.36
C ALA A 40 -28.02 -3.19 1.42
N SER A 41 -26.94 -3.15 0.63
CA SER A 41 -25.94 -4.21 0.55
C SER A 41 -24.81 -4.05 1.57
N LYS A 42 -24.98 -3.18 2.58
CA LYS A 42 -23.95 -2.86 3.60
C LYS A 42 -22.61 -2.49 2.96
N GLN A 43 -22.64 -1.76 1.84
CA GLN A 43 -21.43 -1.25 1.18
C GLN A 43 -20.48 -2.30 0.57
N ASN A 44 -20.86 -3.59 0.58
CA ASN A 44 -20.04 -4.68 0.07
C ASN A 44 -20.08 -4.80 -1.47
N TYR A 45 -21.09 -4.23 -2.12
CA TYR A 45 -21.31 -4.43 -3.55
C TYR A 45 -20.52 -3.42 -4.39
N GLY A 46 -19.84 -3.94 -5.41
CA GLY A 46 -19.20 -3.15 -6.45
C GLY A 46 -20.07 -3.00 -7.71
N ALA A 47 -19.53 -2.30 -8.71
CA ALA A 47 -20.21 -2.07 -9.99
C ALA A 47 -20.79 -3.33 -10.65
N PRO A 48 -20.12 -4.51 -10.67
CA PRO A 48 -20.69 -5.70 -11.30
C PRO A 48 -21.98 -6.19 -10.63
N LYS A 49 -22.01 -6.23 -9.28
CA LYS A 49 -23.17 -6.68 -8.51
C LYS A 49 -24.31 -5.68 -8.59
N ILE A 50 -23.99 -4.40 -8.43
CA ILE A 50 -24.98 -3.31 -8.55
C ILE A 50 -25.62 -3.30 -9.94
N THR A 51 -24.84 -3.53 -11.00
CA THR A 51 -25.37 -3.60 -12.37
C THR A 51 -26.37 -4.73 -12.54
N LYS A 52 -26.14 -5.89 -11.92
CA LYS A 52 -27.09 -7.01 -11.96
C LYS A 52 -28.39 -6.64 -11.23
N GLU A 53 -28.31 -6.01 -10.07
CA GLU A 53 -29.50 -5.56 -9.33
C GLU A 53 -30.29 -4.49 -10.10
N LEU A 54 -29.60 -3.50 -10.70
CA LEU A 54 -30.26 -2.50 -11.55
C LEU A 54 -30.98 -3.12 -12.75
N ARG A 55 -30.38 -4.15 -13.38
CA ARG A 55 -31.02 -4.87 -14.48
C ARG A 55 -32.25 -5.65 -14.03
N LYS A 56 -32.25 -6.23 -12.83
CA LYS A 56 -33.45 -6.87 -12.25
C LYS A 56 -34.58 -5.87 -12.03
N SER A 57 -34.24 -4.63 -11.66
CA SER A 57 -35.20 -3.52 -11.55
C SER A 57 -35.63 -2.93 -12.90
N GLY A 58 -35.16 -3.46 -14.03
CA GLY A 58 -35.54 -3.03 -15.38
C GLY A 58 -34.65 -1.94 -16.00
N GLU A 59 -33.56 -1.53 -15.34
CA GLU A 59 -32.64 -0.52 -15.89
C GLU A 59 -31.55 -1.15 -16.77
N THR A 60 -31.58 -0.83 -18.06
CA THR A 60 -30.58 -1.29 -19.04
C THR A 60 -29.34 -0.41 -19.00
N ILE A 61 -28.42 -0.70 -18.07
CA ILE A 61 -27.16 0.05 -17.91
C ILE A 61 -25.96 -0.90 -18.03
N THR A 62 -24.87 -0.36 -18.59
CA THR A 62 -23.58 -1.06 -18.69
C THR A 62 -22.76 -0.90 -17.41
N GLU A 63 -22.03 -1.94 -17.04
CA GLU A 63 -21.21 -1.95 -15.83
C GLU A 63 -20.19 -0.79 -15.79
N ARG A 64 -19.57 -0.49 -16.93
CA ARG A 64 -18.64 0.64 -17.08
C ARG A 64 -19.27 1.97 -16.65
N THR A 65 -20.54 2.18 -17.00
CA THR A 65 -21.27 3.41 -16.66
C THR A 65 -21.57 3.48 -15.17
N VAL A 66 -21.98 2.35 -14.58
CA VAL A 66 -22.17 2.24 -13.12
C VAL A 66 -20.87 2.55 -12.40
N GLY A 67 -19.75 1.97 -12.82
CA GLY A 67 -18.43 2.24 -12.25
C GLY A 67 -18.03 3.71 -12.37
N LYS A 68 -18.31 4.36 -13.50
CA LYS A 68 -18.09 5.81 -13.66
C LYS A 68 -18.90 6.62 -12.63
N TYR A 69 -20.19 6.31 -12.45
CA TYR A 69 -21.04 7.03 -11.50
C TYR A 69 -20.63 6.76 -10.04
N MET A 70 -20.23 5.54 -9.70
CA MET A 70 -19.67 5.22 -8.39
C MET A 70 -18.43 6.07 -8.10
N ARG A 71 -17.52 6.19 -9.07
CA ARG A 71 -16.32 7.03 -8.95
C ARG A 71 -16.65 8.50 -8.78
N GLU A 72 -17.60 9.04 -9.55
CA GLU A 72 -18.07 10.42 -9.39
C GLU A 72 -18.67 10.69 -8.01
N MET A 73 -19.30 9.68 -7.38
CA MET A 73 -19.85 9.80 -6.03
C MET A 73 -18.84 9.49 -4.92
N GLY A 74 -17.62 9.05 -5.25
CA GLY A 74 -16.61 8.64 -4.27
C GLY A 74 -16.92 7.32 -3.55
N ILE A 75 -17.83 6.50 -4.10
CA ILE A 75 -18.27 5.24 -3.49
C ILE A 75 -17.43 4.08 -4.03
N LYS A 76 -16.95 3.22 -3.13
CA LYS A 76 -16.15 2.03 -3.47
C LYS A 76 -16.62 0.85 -2.63
N ALA A 77 -16.59 -0.35 -3.21
CA ALA A 77 -16.91 -1.56 -2.45
C ALA A 77 -15.93 -1.74 -1.28
N GLN A 78 -16.46 -2.00 -0.10
CA GLN A 78 -15.65 -2.33 1.06
C GLN A 78 -15.18 -3.78 0.91
N TRP A 79 -13.88 -3.95 0.68
CA TRP A 79 -13.23 -5.26 0.70
C TRP A 79 -12.22 -5.29 1.84
N ILE A 80 -12.41 -6.23 2.77
CA ILE A 80 -11.47 -6.50 3.85
C ILE A 80 -10.67 -7.72 3.41
N LYS A 81 -9.34 -7.60 3.36
CA LYS A 81 -8.47 -8.75 3.08
C LYS A 81 -8.65 -9.77 4.22
N PRO A 82 -9.00 -11.04 3.92
CA PRO A 82 -9.03 -12.06 4.97
C PRO A 82 -7.64 -12.21 5.58
N PHE A 83 -7.59 -12.37 6.90
CA PHE A 83 -6.33 -12.69 7.58
C PHE A 83 -5.83 -14.06 7.11
N THR A 84 -4.55 -14.15 6.79
CA THR A 84 -3.88 -15.41 6.43
C THR A 84 -2.77 -15.65 7.43
N THR A 85 -2.91 -16.69 8.24
CA THR A 85 -1.83 -17.14 9.13
C THR A 85 -0.69 -17.70 8.28
N THR A 86 0.41 -16.97 8.18
CA THR A 86 1.63 -17.41 7.46
C THR A 86 2.44 -18.40 8.28
N THR A 87 2.38 -18.29 9.60
CA THR A 87 3.08 -19.18 10.53
C THR A 87 2.18 -20.38 10.84
N ARG A 88 2.38 -21.46 10.08
CA ARG A 88 2.03 -22.79 10.58
C ARG A 88 3.21 -23.23 11.42
N ASP A 89 2.99 -23.45 12.71
CA ASP A 89 3.93 -24.20 13.52
C ASP A 89 3.94 -25.61 12.92
N SER A 90 4.96 -25.91 12.13
CA SER A 90 5.30 -27.30 11.88
C SER A 90 5.90 -27.80 13.18
N ASP A 91 5.33 -28.88 13.73
CA ASP A 91 5.86 -29.58 14.90
C ASP A 91 7.27 -30.10 14.60
N PHE A 92 8.25 -29.20 14.49
CA PHE A 92 9.65 -29.54 14.49
C PHE A 92 9.93 -29.95 15.93
N SER A 93 9.82 -31.26 16.20
CA SER A 93 10.36 -31.81 17.43
C SER A 93 11.81 -31.35 17.54
N THR A 94 12.26 -31.05 18.76
CA THR A 94 13.63 -30.58 19.03
C THR A 94 14.70 -31.62 18.66
N GLU A 95 14.27 -32.82 18.27
CA GLU A 95 15.07 -33.89 17.72
C GLU A 95 15.39 -33.63 16.24
N LEU A 96 16.16 -32.59 15.98
CA LEU A 96 16.88 -32.47 14.71
C LEU A 96 17.82 -33.67 14.59
N THR A 97 17.44 -34.65 13.79
CA THR A 97 18.26 -35.83 13.50
C THR A 97 19.38 -35.40 12.55
N ASN A 98 20.62 -35.47 13.00
CA ASN A 98 21.76 -35.20 12.15
C ASN A 98 21.93 -36.36 11.16
N ILE A 99 21.57 -36.14 9.91
CA ILE A 99 21.64 -37.15 8.84
C ILE A 99 23.12 -37.40 8.44
N LEU A 100 23.99 -36.43 8.70
CA LEU A 100 25.43 -36.52 8.49
C LEU A 100 26.07 -36.82 9.84
N ASP A 101 26.22 -38.11 10.18
CA ASP A 101 26.88 -38.62 11.40
C ASP A 101 28.39 -38.26 11.45
N GLU A 102 28.76 -37.02 11.14
CA GLU A 102 30.13 -36.51 11.21
C GLU A 102 30.46 -36.11 12.65
N GLN A 103 31.07 -37.05 13.36
CA GLN A 103 31.69 -36.84 14.67
C GLN A 103 32.82 -35.80 14.54
N LEU A 104 32.55 -34.55 14.93
CA LEU A 104 33.60 -33.53 15.09
C LEU A 104 34.41 -33.79 16.37
N LEU A 105 35.23 -34.85 16.36
CA LEU A 105 36.22 -35.14 17.39
C LEU A 105 37.62 -34.75 16.93
N PHE A 106 37.90 -33.45 16.88
CA PHE A 106 39.27 -32.91 16.89
C PHE A 106 39.11 -31.42 17.18
N TYR A 107 39.39 -30.91 18.39
CA TYR A 107 40.66 -30.30 18.74
C TYR A 107 40.66 -30.03 20.26
N SER A 108 41.15 -30.97 21.08
CA SER A 108 41.46 -30.70 22.51
C SER A 108 42.97 -30.75 22.83
N LYS A 109 43.83 -30.90 21.81
CA LYS A 109 45.27 -31.16 22.00
C LYS A 109 46.20 -29.93 21.89
N TYR A 110 45.69 -28.70 21.99
CA TYR A 110 46.52 -27.49 21.88
C TYR A 110 46.45 -26.55 23.09
N LEU A 111 46.01 -27.04 24.25
CA LEU A 111 46.01 -26.27 25.49
C LEU A 111 46.84 -26.97 26.58
N SER A 112 48.14 -27.17 26.33
CA SER A 112 49.13 -27.31 27.40
C SER A 112 50.55 -27.26 26.82
N THR A 113 51.43 -26.54 27.52
CA THR A 113 52.88 -26.37 27.30
C THR A 113 53.31 -25.29 26.28
N ASN A 114 53.45 -24.05 26.75
CA ASN A 114 54.76 -23.52 27.19
C ASN A 114 54.69 -21.99 27.35
N PHE A 115 54.67 -21.56 28.62
CA PHE A 115 55.27 -20.29 29.01
C PHE A 115 56.73 -20.29 28.54
N CYS A 116 57.09 -19.39 27.64
CA CYS A 116 58.47 -18.90 27.53
C CYS A 116 58.48 -17.54 26.83
N SER A 117 58.59 -16.51 27.66
CA SER A 117 59.45 -15.33 27.47
C SER A 117 59.52 -14.72 26.07
N PHE A 118 58.82 -13.60 25.87
CA PHE A 118 59.13 -12.65 24.80
C PHE A 118 60.34 -11.80 25.19
N PRO A 119 61.49 -11.87 24.49
CA PRO A 119 62.42 -10.77 24.48
C PRO A 119 62.05 -9.76 23.39
N SER A 120 62.25 -8.51 23.76
CA SER A 120 62.18 -7.30 22.96
C SER A 120 63.09 -7.30 21.73
N LEU A 121 62.78 -6.35 20.83
CA LEU A 121 63.60 -5.67 19.80
C LEU A 121 63.35 -6.01 18.32
N ALA A 122 62.71 -5.01 17.68
CA ALA A 122 63.22 -4.21 16.54
C ALA A 122 63.12 -4.72 15.08
N ALA A 123 62.41 -3.87 14.31
CA ALA A 123 62.82 -3.22 13.05
C ALA A 123 62.33 -3.75 11.68
N GLY A 124 61.83 -2.80 10.86
CA GLY A 124 61.83 -2.78 9.38
C GLY A 124 60.49 -3.14 8.72
N MET A 125 59.62 -2.18 8.35
CA MET A 125 59.48 -1.56 7.00
C MET A 125 59.53 -2.59 5.85
N VAL A 126 58.57 -2.66 4.92
CA VAL A 126 58.38 -1.73 3.79
C VAL A 126 57.05 -2.07 3.07
N SER A 127 56.25 -1.03 2.75
CA SER A 127 55.57 -0.73 1.47
C SER A 127 54.87 -1.90 0.72
N SER A 128 53.60 -1.84 0.32
CA SER A 128 53.05 -0.80 -0.55
C SER A 128 51.60 -1.12 -0.94
N ARG A 129 50.86 -0.05 -1.27
CA ARG A 129 49.69 0.04 -2.18
C ARG A 129 48.27 -0.13 -1.58
N THR A 130 47.77 1.00 -1.08
CA THR A 130 46.56 1.73 -1.56
C THR A 130 45.80 1.05 -2.73
N LYS A 131 44.46 0.99 -2.78
CA LYS A 131 43.48 2.10 -2.72
C LYS A 131 42.09 1.47 -2.93
N PHE A 132 41.05 1.81 -2.16
CA PHE A 132 39.64 1.96 -2.60
C PHE A 132 38.78 2.39 -1.40
N PHE A 133 38.70 3.69 -1.14
CA PHE A 133 37.55 4.57 -1.45
C PHE A 133 36.36 4.39 -0.47
N LEU A 134 36.42 5.15 0.62
CA LEU A 134 35.30 5.54 1.48
C LEU A 134 34.42 6.54 0.73
N LEU A 135 33.10 6.35 0.72
CA LEU A 135 32.16 7.43 0.41
C LEU A 135 31.16 7.59 1.55
N ILE A 136 31.15 8.82 2.04
CA ILE A 136 30.56 9.38 3.24
C ILE A 136 29.04 9.53 3.12
N SER A 137 28.37 9.26 4.25
CA SER A 137 27.16 9.84 4.82
C SER A 137 26.04 10.40 3.93
N ARG A 138 24.82 9.94 4.25
CA ARG A 138 23.68 10.85 4.36
C ARG A 138 22.72 10.41 5.47
N GLU A 139 22.86 11.08 6.62
CA GLU A 139 21.83 11.16 7.66
C GLU A 139 20.55 11.77 7.10
N ARG A 140 19.40 11.20 7.45
CA ARG A 140 18.12 11.92 7.45
C ARG A 140 17.33 11.49 8.68
N PHE A 141 17.37 12.35 9.69
CA PHE A 141 16.71 12.22 10.99
C PHE A 141 15.18 12.01 10.89
N PRO A 142 14.58 11.34 11.89
CA PRO A 142 13.13 11.19 12.02
C PRO A 142 12.50 12.46 12.65
N LYS A 143 11.32 12.87 12.15
CA LYS A 143 10.43 13.79 12.87
C LYS A 143 9.15 13.08 13.27
N ILE A 144 9.12 12.64 14.52
CA ILE A 144 7.92 12.39 15.32
C ILE A 144 7.58 13.73 16.00
N LYS A 145 6.28 14.04 16.11
CA LYS A 145 5.55 15.01 16.98
C LYS A 145 4.41 15.64 16.15
N LEU A 146 3.16 15.79 16.59
CA LEU A 146 2.50 15.59 17.87
C LEU A 146 0.99 15.44 17.60
N VAL A 147 0.34 14.75 18.54
CA VAL A 147 -1.10 14.73 18.77
C VAL A 147 -1.50 16.10 19.32
N GLU A 148 -2.50 16.75 18.72
CA GLU A 148 -3.31 17.77 19.40
C GLU A 148 -4.69 17.19 19.62
N ILE A 149 -4.98 16.92 20.89
CA ILE A 149 -6.31 16.78 21.46
C ILE A 149 -6.77 18.20 21.73
N LEU A 150 -7.80 18.65 21.00
CA LEU A 150 -8.96 19.41 21.46
C LEU A 150 -9.96 19.52 20.30
#